data_AF-A0A5C6V627-F1
#
_entry.id   AF-A0A5C6V627-F1
#
_cell.length_a   1.000
_cell.length_b   1.000
_cell.length_c   1.000
_cell.angle_alpha   90.00
_cell.angle_beta   90.00
_cell.angle_gamma   90.00
#
_symmetry.space_group_name_H-M   'P 1'
#
loop_
_entity.id
_entity.type
_entity.pdbx_description
1 polymer ?
#
loop_
_entity_poly.entity_id
_entity_poly.type
_entity_poly.pdbx_seq_one_letter_code
_entity_poly.pdbx_strand_id
1 'polypeptide(L)'
;MYSMQPFFVEILPERVDGWTAEARFSRQDDYRKPIDVPKVRFFLPATKPTRAMAERDAIEWARHFIVSSSDVLEASLKLEETRRNPRRPVS
;
A
#
# COMPACT_ATOMS: atom_id res chain seq x y z
N MET A 1 7.06 4.29 -7.15
CA MET A 1 5.86 4.75 -6.41
C MET A 1 4.88 5.32 -7.41
N TYR A 2 3.62 4.91 -7.31
CA TYR A 2 2.53 5.28 -8.21
C TYR A 2 1.55 6.21 -7.50
N SER A 3 1.09 7.26 -8.18
CA SER A 3 -0.01 8.09 -7.72
C SER A 3 -1.34 7.45 -8.14
N MET A 4 -2.16 7.07 -7.17
CA MET A 4 -3.48 6.47 -7.37
C MET A 4 -4.46 7.13 -6.40
N GLN A 5 -4.98 8.30 -6.78
CA GLN A 5 -5.74 9.18 -5.89
C GLN A 5 -6.86 8.42 -5.12
N PRO A 6 -7.02 8.66 -3.80
CA PRO A 6 -6.29 9.60 -2.95
C PRO A 6 -4.98 9.05 -2.32
N PHE A 7 -4.44 7.93 -2.83
CA PHE A 7 -3.31 7.21 -2.25
C PHE A 7 -2.03 7.31 -3.09
N PHE A 8 -0.89 7.09 -2.43
CA PHE A 8 0.33 6.65 -3.08
C PHE A 8 0.52 5.16 -2.86
N VAL A 9 1.04 4.47 -3.87
CA VAL A 9 1.32 3.03 -3.83
C VAL A 9 2.76 2.75 -4.20
N GLU A 10 3.51 2.12 -3.29
CA GLU A 10 4.82 1.51 -3.60
C GLU A 10 4.61 0.05 -3.96
N ILE A 11 5.04 -0.35 -5.15
CA ILE A 11 5.08 -1.76 -5.54
C ILE A 11 6.52 -2.24 -5.39
N LEU A 12 6.71 -3.30 -4.64
CA LEU A 12 8.01 -3.88 -4.34
C LEU A 12 8.01 -5.33 -4.83
N PRO A 13 8.44 -5.56 -6.07
CA PRO A 13 8.60 -6.92 -6.58
C PRO A 13 9.68 -7.67 -5.80
N GLU A 14 9.40 -8.92 -5.47
CA GLU A 14 10.30 -9.81 -4.74
C GLU A 14 10.47 -11.13 -5.49
N ARG A 15 11.68 -11.71 -5.43
CA ARG A 15 11.98 -12.98 -6.08
C ARG A 15 11.96 -14.11 -5.05
N VAL A 16 11.10 -15.09 -5.32
CA VAL A 16 10.96 -16.36 -4.60
C VAL A 16 11.18 -17.50 -5.62
N ASP A 17 10.31 -18.50 -5.70
CA ASP A 17 10.21 -19.49 -6.81
C ASP A 17 9.50 -18.91 -8.06
N GLY A 18 9.82 -17.65 -8.38
CA GLY A 18 9.09 -16.81 -9.32
C GLY A 18 9.20 -15.34 -8.89
N TRP A 19 8.36 -14.48 -9.43
CA TRP A 19 8.26 -13.08 -9.01
C TRP A 19 6.90 -12.82 -8.38
N THR A 20 6.90 -12.25 -7.18
CA THR A 20 5.70 -11.72 -6.50
C THR A 20 5.90 -10.22 -6.28
N ALA A 21 4.94 -9.54 -5.65
CA ALA A 21 5.09 -8.17 -5.22
C ALA A 21 4.34 -7.90 -3.91
N GLU A 22 4.89 -6.98 -3.13
CA GLU A 22 4.21 -6.31 -2.04
C GLU A 22 3.72 -4.93 -2.52
N ALA A 23 2.48 -4.59 -2.19
CA ALA A 23 1.95 -3.25 -2.34
C ALA A 23 1.92 -2.55 -0.98
N ARG A 24 2.52 -1.35 -0.89
CA ARG A 24 2.44 -0.47 0.28
C ARG A 24 1.64 0.76 -0.08
N PHE A 25 0.62 1.03 0.71
CA PHE A 25 -0.25 2.18 0.52
C PHE A 25 0.00 3.24 1.58
N SER A 26 -0.07 4.50 1.20
CA SER A 26 -0.08 5.66 2.07
C SER A 26 -1.05 6.71 1.54
N ARG A 27 -1.55 7.59 2.41
CA ARG A 27 -2.34 8.75 1.96
C ARG A 27 -1.44 9.75 1.28
N GLN A 28 -1.91 10.38 0.21
CA GLN A 28 -1.15 11.48 -0.41
C GLN A 28 -0.99 12.66 0.55
N ASP A 29 -2.02 12.95 1.36
CA ASP A 29 -2.02 14.08 2.30
C ASP A 29 -1.01 13.91 3.45
N ASP A 30 -0.64 12.67 3.80
CA ASP A 30 0.33 12.43 4.88
C ASP A 30 1.74 12.92 4.53
N TYR A 31 2.06 13.05 3.23
CA TYR A 31 3.36 13.58 2.77
C TYR A 31 3.51 15.09 2.97
N ARG A 32 2.44 15.81 3.34
CA ARG A 32 2.53 17.24 3.70
C ARG A 32 2.98 17.46 5.14
N LYS A 33 2.97 16.42 5.98
CA LYS A 33 3.25 16.52 7.41
C LYS A 33 4.74 16.22 7.68
N PRO A 34 5.37 16.85 8.68
CA PRO A 34 6.77 16.58 9.05
C PRO A 34 6.94 15.29 9.88
N ILE A 35 6.07 14.29 9.68
CA ILE A 35 6.06 13.02 10.43
C ILE A 35 6.33 11.86 9.49
N ASP A 36 6.72 10.70 10.05
CA ASP A 36 6.76 9.46 9.31
C ASP A 36 5.39 9.14 8.71
N VAL A 37 5.36 8.90 7.39
CA VAL A 37 4.15 8.58 6.65
C VAL A 37 3.70 7.16 7.01
N PRO A 38 2.48 6.97 7.57
CA PRO A 38 1.92 5.64 7.81
C PRO A 38 1.79 4.86 6.50
N LYS A 39 2.17 3.58 6.54
CA LYS A 39 2.06 2.68 5.39
C LYS A 39 1.46 1.35 5.80
N VAL A 40 0.47 0.90 5.05
CA VAL A 40 -0.09 -0.45 5.19
C VAL A 40 0.38 -1.34 4.05
N ARG A 41 0.66 -2.60 4.35
CA ARG A 41 1.32 -3.55 3.45
C ARG A 41 0.36 -4.67 3.07
N PHE A 42 0.32 -5.01 1.79
CA PHE A 42 -0.42 -6.15 1.27
C PHE A 42 0.48 -6.99 0.37
N PHE A 43 0.59 -8.28 0.68
CA PHE A 43 1.35 -9.23 -0.12
C PHE A 43 0.45 -9.86 -1.18
N LEU A 44 0.89 -9.88 -2.43
CA LEU A 44 0.16 -10.52 -3.52
C LEU A 44 0.67 -11.95 -3.71
N PRO A 45 -0.10 -12.98 -3.31
CA PRO A 45 0.43 -14.36 -3.24
C PRO A 45 0.73 -14.98 -4.61
N ALA A 46 0.23 -14.42 -5.70
CA ALA A 46 0.44 -14.96 -7.04
C ALA A 46 1.89 -14.75 -7.51
N THR A 47 2.56 -15.85 -7.87
CA THR A 47 3.87 -15.80 -8.52
C THR A 47 3.73 -15.63 -10.02
N LYS A 48 4.69 -14.89 -10.61
CA LYS A 48 4.75 -14.57 -12.04
C LYS A 48 6.11 -14.95 -12.62
N PRO A 49 6.20 -15.25 -13.93
CA PRO A 49 7.46 -15.61 -14.55
C PRO A 49 8.52 -14.49 -14.53
N THR A 50 8.08 -13.22 -14.56
CA THR A 50 8.99 -12.06 -14.64
C THR A 50 8.65 -10.99 -13.61
N ARG A 51 9.66 -10.20 -13.24
CA ARG A 51 9.52 -9.03 -12.35
C ARG A 51 8.48 -8.05 -12.87
N ALA A 52 8.53 -7.74 -14.16
CA ALA A 52 7.64 -6.80 -14.81
C ALA A 52 6.17 -7.27 -14.80
N MET A 53 5.93 -8.59 -14.94
CA MET A 53 4.58 -9.14 -14.81
C MET A 53 4.06 -9.03 -13.37
N ALA A 54 4.88 -9.37 -12.37
CA ALA A 54 4.49 -9.21 -10.96
C ALA A 54 4.18 -7.75 -10.61
N GLU A 55 5.00 -6.81 -11.11
CA GLU A 55 4.77 -5.38 -10.91
C GLU A 55 3.50 -4.90 -11.59
N ARG A 56 3.26 -5.27 -12.86
CA ARG A 56 2.05 -4.90 -13.60
C ARG A 56 0.78 -5.42 -12.93
N ASP A 57 0.75 -6.70 -12.59
CA ASP A 57 -0.40 -7.31 -11.91
C ASP A 57 -0.66 -6.64 -10.56
N ALA A 58 0.40 -6.25 -9.82
CA ALA A 58 0.25 -5.56 -8.55
C ALA A 58 -0.29 -4.13 -8.70
N ILE A 59 0.09 -3.42 -9.77
CA ILE A 59 -0.48 -2.12 -10.12
C ILE A 59 -1.98 -2.25 -10.43
N GLU A 60 -2.35 -3.22 -11.25
CA GLU A 60 -3.75 -3.47 -11.63
C GLU A 60 -4.58 -3.85 -10.41
N TRP A 61 -4.09 -4.80 -9.60
CA TRP A 61 -4.72 -5.17 -8.34
C TRP A 61 -4.88 -3.97 -7.40
N ALA A 62 -3.85 -3.13 -7.23
CA ALA A 62 -3.91 -1.98 -6.34
C ALA A 62 -4.98 -0.96 -6.79
N ARG A 63 -5.11 -0.72 -8.10
CA ARG A 63 -6.18 0.13 -8.65
C ARG A 63 -7.56 -0.42 -8.32
N HIS A 64 -7.78 -1.71 -8.53
CA HIS A 64 -9.05 -2.36 -8.19
C HIS A 64 -9.34 -2.35 -6.68
N PHE A 65 -8.31 -2.55 -5.87
CA PHE A 65 -8.44 -2.54 -4.41
C PHE A 65 -8.81 -1.15 -3.89
N ILE A 66 -8.19 -0.08 -4.40
CA ILE A 66 -8.54 1.30 -4.04
C ILE A 66 -10.01 1.59 -4.36
N VAL A 67 -10.47 1.20 -5.55
CA VAL A 67 -11.86 1.45 -5.98
C VAL A 67 -12.87 0.66 -5.14
N SER A 68 -12.56 -0.58 -4.79
CA SER A 68 -13.52 -1.47 -4.10
C SER A 68 -13.44 -1.41 -2.57
N SER A 69 -12.31 -0.97 -2.00
CA SER A 69 -11.97 -1.17 -0.60
C SER A 69 -11.28 0.04 0.04
N SER A 70 -11.54 1.26 -0.46
CA SER A 70 -10.96 2.51 0.08
C SER A 70 -11.17 2.66 1.59
N ASP A 71 -12.36 2.30 2.10
CA ASP A 71 -12.69 2.46 3.52
C ASP A 71 -11.89 1.50 4.40
N VAL A 72 -11.64 0.27 3.92
CA VAL A 72 -10.77 -0.71 4.59
C VAL A 72 -9.34 -0.19 4.63
N LEU A 73 -8.89 0.42 3.53
CA LEU A 73 -7.55 0.98 3.43
C LEU A 73 -7.37 2.15 4.40
N GLU A 74 -8.35 3.05 4.47
CA GLU A 74 -8.38 4.17 5.41
C GLU A 74 -8.38 3.73 6.88
N ALA A 75 -9.23 2.76 7.22
CA ALA A 75 -9.27 2.20 8.58
C ALA A 75 -7.93 1.56 8.96
N SER A 76 -7.32 0.83 8.04
CA SER A 76 -6.01 0.19 8.25
C SER A 76 -4.91 1.24 8.45
N LEU A 77 -4.91 2.31 7.66
CA LEU A 77 -3.95 3.41 7.80
C LEU A 77 -4.12 4.17 9.12
N LYS A 78 -5.36 4.38 9.58
CA LYS A 78 -5.64 4.99 10.89
C LYS A 78 -5.08 4.12 12.03
N LEU A 79 -5.27 2.80 11.96
CA LEU A 79 -4.71 1.86 12.93
C LEU A 79 -3.18 1.89 12.94
N GLU A 80 -2.54 1.92 11.76
CA GLU A 80 -1.08 2.01 11.65
C GLU A 80 -0.54 3.33 12.22
N GLU A 81 -1.23 4.45 11.97
CA GLU A 81 -0.90 5.75 12.57
C GLU A 81 -0.98 5.71 14.10
N THR A 82 -2.05 5.11 14.66
CA THR A 82 -2.19 4.95 16.11
C THR A 82 -1.10 4.04 16.70
N ARG A 83 -0.74 2.94 16.02
CA ARG A 83 0.36 2.06 16.46
C ARG A 83 1.69 2.79 16.52
N ARG A 84 1.97 3.66 15.54
CA ARG A 84 3.20 4.47 15.48
C ARG A 84 3.19 5.63 16.48
N ASN A 85 2.02 6.14 16.85
CA ASN A 85 1.87 7.22 17.81
C ASN A 85 0.76 6.93 18.83
N PRO A 86 1.02 6.07 19.84
CA PRO A 86 0.00 5.60 20.79
C PRO A 86 -0.55 6.71 21.71
N ARG A 87 0.05 7.91 21.70
CA ARG A 87 -0.40 9.07 22.47
C ARG A 87 -1.44 9.93 21.73
N ARG A 88 -1.79 9.62 20.48
CA ARG A 88 -2.76 10.37 19.69
C ARG A 88 -4.17 9.78 19.91
N PRO A 89 -5.12 10.50 20.53
CA PRO A 89 -6.47 9.99 20.72
C PRO A 89 -7.16 9.81 19.37
N VAL A 90 -7.93 8.71 19.27
CA VAL A 90 -8.76 8.42 18.10
C VAL A 90 -9.91 9.42 18.11
N SER A 91 -9.81 10.47 17.29
CA SER A 91 -10.93 11.40 17.03
C SER A 91 -11.99 10.77 16.16
#